data_AF-A0A3D3UKD3-F1
#
_entry.id   AF-A0A3D3UKD3-F1
#
_cell.length_a   1.000
_cell.length_b   1.000
_cell.length_c   1.000
_cell.angle_alpha   90.00
_cell.angle_beta   90.00
_cell.angle_gamma   90.00
#
_symmetry.space_group_name_H-M   'P 1'
#
loop_
_entity.id
_entity.type
_entity.pdbx_description
1 polymer ?
#
loop_
_entity_poly.entity_id
_entity_poly.type
_entity_poly.pdbx_seq_one_letter_code
_entity_poly.pdbx_strand_id
1 'polypeptide(L)'
;PDVPSEAALQRVRDRVDLAKGELPMDAEEPMIKEINFAELPIMLISLSGEVSPVQLKEVADDVQDALESVPGVLKVEITGDLEPEIRLEFDPDRVASYNLTIPEILALIPSENVNISAGGLETEGTKFNVRIPAEFVTPEEVDHLLLT
;
A
#
# COMPACT_ATOMS: atom_id res chain seq x y z
N PRO A 1 -12.43 4.40 24.63
CA PRO A 1 -13.33 5.52 24.99
C PRO A 1 -14.30 5.78 23.83
N ASP A 2 -15.60 5.54 24.03
CA ASP A 2 -16.62 5.48 22.94
C ASP A 2 -17.26 6.83 22.57
N VAL A 3 -16.61 7.96 22.85
CA VAL A 3 -17.13 9.28 22.48
C VAL A 3 -16.42 9.74 21.20
N PRO A 4 -17.13 10.05 20.10
CA PRO A 4 -16.53 10.64 18.91
C PRO A 4 -15.72 11.89 19.26
N SER A 5 -14.54 12.06 18.66
CA SER A 5 -13.60 13.17 18.96
C SER A 5 -14.27 14.54 18.85
N GLU A 6 -15.11 14.73 17.85
CA GLU A 6 -15.87 15.96 17.62
C GLU A 6 -16.85 16.27 18.77
N ALA A 7 -17.56 15.24 19.25
CA ALA A 7 -18.46 15.38 20.40
C ALA A 7 -17.70 15.61 21.71
N ALA A 8 -16.50 15.02 21.86
CA ALA A 8 -15.63 15.26 23.01
C ALA A 8 -15.07 16.69 23.01
N LEU A 9 -14.62 17.18 21.86
CA LEU A 9 -14.11 18.54 21.68
C LEU A 9 -15.18 19.58 21.98
N GLN A 10 -16.41 19.36 21.49
CA GLN A 10 -17.53 20.26 21.77
C GLN A 10 -17.86 20.31 23.26
N ARG A 11 -17.91 19.16 23.95
CA ARG A 11 -18.15 19.10 25.40
C ARG A 11 -17.06 19.84 26.21
N VAL A 12 -15.80 19.74 25.77
CA VAL A 12 -14.69 20.47 26.41
C VAL A 12 -14.85 21.97 26.19
N ARG A 13 -15.18 22.41 24.97
CA ARG A 13 -15.47 23.84 24.66
C ARG A 13 -16.58 24.39 25.54
N ASP A 14 -17.73 23.70 25.59
CA ASP A 14 -18.89 24.13 26.36
C ASP A 14 -18.53 24.29 27.86
N ARG A 15 -17.69 23.39 28.39
CA ARG A 15 -17.28 23.43 29.80
C ARG A 15 -16.25 24.51 30.10
N VAL A 16 -15.32 24.76 29.18
CA VAL A 16 -14.33 25.84 29.29
C VAL A 16 -15.02 27.20 29.20
N ASP A 17 -16.02 27.36 28.32
CA ASP A 17 -16.76 28.60 28.18
C ASP A 17 -17.63 28.92 29.41
N LEU A 18 -18.20 27.91 30.07
CA LEU A 18 -18.87 28.08 31.36
C LEU A 18 -17.89 28.51 32.47
N ALA A 19 -16.68 27.95 32.48
CA ALA A 19 -15.67 28.24 33.48
C ALA A 19 -14.97 29.60 33.26
N LYS A 20 -14.99 30.15 32.03
CA LYS A 20 -14.38 31.46 31.70
C LYS A 20 -14.85 32.58 32.63
N GLY A 21 -16.12 32.58 33.01
CA GLY A 21 -16.69 33.61 33.92
C GLY A 21 -16.21 33.50 35.36
N GLU A 22 -15.61 32.37 35.75
CA GLU A 22 -15.07 32.11 37.09
C GLU A 22 -13.55 32.33 37.15
N LEU A 23 -12.91 32.65 36.02
CA LEU A 23 -11.47 32.91 35.95
C LEU A 23 -11.12 34.29 36.54
N PRO A 24 -10.00 34.41 37.28
CA PRO A 24 -9.45 35.70 37.71
C PRO A 24 -9.18 36.65 36.53
N MET A 25 -9.20 37.96 36.77
CA MET A 25 -8.98 38.98 35.72
C MET A 25 -7.58 38.92 35.09
N ASP A 26 -6.64 38.34 35.81
CA ASP A 26 -5.23 38.17 35.52
C ASP A 26 -4.93 36.76 34.93
N ALA A 27 -5.97 35.95 34.68
CA ALA A 27 -5.82 34.66 34.02
C ALA A 27 -5.74 34.79 32.49
N GLU A 28 -4.85 34.00 31.89
CA GLU A 28 -4.74 33.89 30.43
C GLU A 28 -5.95 33.17 29.83
N GLU A 29 -6.31 33.52 28.60
CA GLU A 29 -7.42 32.86 27.90
C GLU A 29 -7.15 31.37 27.70
N PRO A 30 -8.10 30.48 28.06
CA PRO A 30 -7.91 29.05 27.89
C PRO A 30 -7.90 28.66 26.41
N MET A 31 -6.81 28.02 25.97
CA MET A 31 -6.69 27.46 24.63
C MET A 31 -7.09 25.98 24.61
N ILE A 32 -7.97 25.63 23.68
CA ILE A 32 -8.37 24.24 23.45
C ILE A 32 -7.66 23.75 22.19
N LYS A 33 -6.78 22.77 22.36
CA LYS A 33 -6.13 22.07 21.26
C LYS A 33 -6.67 20.65 21.16
N GLU A 34 -7.12 20.29 19.97
CA GLU A 34 -7.37 18.90 19.62
C GLU A 34 -6.01 18.23 19.37
N ILE A 35 -5.76 17.11 20.06
CA ILE A 35 -4.58 16.29 19.84
C ILE A 35 -5.04 15.04 19.11
N ASN A 36 -4.64 14.90 17.85
CA ASN A 36 -4.88 13.70 17.08
C ASN A 36 -3.75 12.70 17.33
N PHE A 37 -3.98 11.71 18.19
CA PHE A 37 -3.00 10.66 18.48
C PHE A 37 -2.74 9.73 17.29
N ALA A 38 -3.54 9.78 16.22
CA ALA A 38 -3.31 9.02 15.01
C ALA A 38 -2.01 9.41 14.26
N GLU A 39 -1.54 10.64 14.45
CA GLU A 39 -0.39 11.19 13.72
C GLU A 39 0.94 10.99 14.45
N LEU A 40 0.92 10.48 15.68
CA LEU A 40 2.12 10.26 16.48
C LEU A 40 2.44 8.76 16.55
N PRO A 41 3.60 8.32 16.04
CA PRO A 41 4.00 6.92 16.17
C PRO A 41 4.22 6.58 17.64
N ILE A 42 3.54 5.54 18.11
CA ILE A 42 3.58 5.08 19.51
C ILE A 42 4.76 4.11 19.74
N MET A 43 5.23 3.48 18.67
CA MET A 43 6.34 2.53 18.67
C MET A 43 7.11 2.66 17.35
N LEU A 44 8.44 2.53 17.43
CA LEU A 44 9.30 2.45 16.26
C LEU A 44 10.02 1.10 16.30
N ILE A 45 9.91 0.34 15.21
CA ILE A 45 10.53 -0.99 15.07
C ILE A 45 11.51 -0.92 13.91
N SER A 46 12.73 -1.41 14.12
CA SER A 46 13.74 -1.52 13.07
C SER A 46 13.99 -3.00 12.79
N LEU A 47 13.87 -3.37 11.51
CA LEU A 47 14.16 -4.71 11.02
C LEU A 47 15.54 -4.72 10.37
N SER A 48 16.34 -5.73 10.68
CA SER A 48 17.68 -5.92 10.11
C SER A 48 18.03 -7.40 10.05
N GLY A 49 18.82 -7.79 9.05
CA GLY A 49 19.25 -9.17 8.86
C GLY A 49 20.18 -9.32 7.65
N GLU A 50 20.88 -10.46 7.57
CA GLU A 50 21.74 -10.84 6.43
C GLU A 50 20.90 -11.45 5.29
N VAL A 51 19.86 -10.75 4.86
CA VAL A 51 18.92 -11.18 3.81
C VAL A 51 18.83 -10.11 2.72
N SER A 52 18.27 -10.47 1.56
CA SER A 52 18.03 -9.47 0.52
C SER A 52 16.98 -8.44 1.01
N PRO A 53 17.04 -7.18 0.52
CA PRO A 53 16.03 -6.18 0.88
C PRO A 53 14.60 -6.60 0.54
N VAL A 54 14.43 -7.40 -0.52
CA VAL A 54 13.12 -7.96 -0.92
C VAL A 54 12.58 -8.90 0.16
N GLN A 55 13.40 -9.84 0.63
CA GLN A 55 13.02 -10.75 1.72
C GLN A 55 12.78 -9.99 3.03
N LEU A 56 13.55 -8.93 3.30
CA LEU A 56 13.34 -8.10 4.48
C LEU A 56 11.99 -7.36 4.41
N LYS A 57 11.53 -6.98 3.21
CA LYS A 57 10.22 -6.37 2.99
C LYS A 57 9.10 -7.37 3.21
N GLU A 58 9.20 -8.60 2.68
CA GLU A 58 8.22 -9.66 2.95
C GLU A 58 8.04 -9.88 4.46
N VAL A 59 9.15 -9.94 5.21
CA VAL A 59 9.11 -10.04 6.68
C VAL A 59 8.50 -8.79 7.32
N ALA A 60 8.75 -7.60 6.78
CA ALA A 60 8.15 -6.36 7.28
C ALA A 60 6.63 -6.33 7.08
N ASP A 61 6.14 -6.83 5.94
CA ASP A 61 4.72 -6.93 5.63
C ASP A 61 4.03 -7.92 6.58
N ASP A 62 4.60 -9.10 6.82
CA ASP A 62 4.11 -10.07 7.80
C ASP A 62 4.02 -9.47 9.22
N VAL A 63 5.01 -8.67 9.61
CA VAL A 63 5.05 -7.99 10.91
C VAL A 63 4.00 -6.88 10.99
N GLN A 64 3.82 -6.11 9.91
CA GLN A 64 2.77 -5.09 9.81
C GLN A 64 1.39 -5.73 9.98
N ASP A 65 1.07 -6.78 9.22
CA ASP A 65 -0.21 -7.49 9.30
C ASP A 65 -0.48 -8.03 10.71
N ALA A 66 0.55 -8.61 11.35
CA ALA A 66 0.45 -9.10 12.71
C ALA A 66 0.16 -7.97 13.71
N LEU A 67 0.79 -6.80 13.56
CA LEU A 67 0.59 -5.65 14.43
C LEU A 67 -0.76 -4.97 14.21
N GLU A 68 -1.21 -4.82 12.96
CA GLU A 68 -2.52 -4.26 12.63
C GLU A 68 -3.67 -5.14 13.13
N SER A 69 -3.44 -6.45 13.27
CA SER A 69 -4.42 -7.37 13.87
C SER A 69 -4.64 -7.15 15.37
N VAL A 70 -3.77 -6.41 16.06
CA VAL A 70 -3.88 -6.16 17.50
C VAL A 70 -4.97 -5.12 17.78
N PRO A 71 -5.97 -5.42 18.64
CA PRO A 71 -7.02 -4.46 18.97
C PRO A 71 -6.46 -3.16 19.55
N GLY A 72 -6.82 -2.03 18.92
CA GLY A 72 -6.38 -0.70 19.32
C GLY A 72 -5.19 -0.16 18.53
N VAL A 73 -4.61 -0.94 17.61
CA VAL A 73 -3.70 -0.43 16.59
C VAL A 73 -4.52 0.21 15.48
N LEU A 74 -4.25 1.50 15.21
CA LEU A 74 -4.97 2.26 14.18
C LEU A 74 -4.32 2.10 12.80
N LYS A 75 -2.99 2.11 12.76
CA LYS A 75 -2.18 2.08 11.55
C LYS A 75 -0.77 1.64 11.88
N VAL A 76 -0.17 0.84 11.00
CA VAL A 76 1.28 0.60 10.97
C VAL A 76 1.81 1.18 9.65
N GLU A 77 3.00 1.78 9.69
CA GLU A 77 3.66 2.32 8.50
C GLU A 77 5.06 1.73 8.38
N ILE A 78 5.35 1.13 7.23
CA ILE A 78 6.69 0.67 6.86
C ILE A 78 7.40 1.83 6.16
N THR A 79 8.65 2.10 6.52
CA THR A 79 9.48 3.15 5.91
C THR A 79 10.83 2.57 5.50
N GLY A 80 11.34 2.96 4.33
CA GLY A 80 12.60 2.45 3.79
C GLY A 80 12.43 1.18 2.94
N ASP A 81 11.24 1.03 2.35
CA ASP A 81 10.91 -0.08 1.50
C ASP A 81 11.53 0.08 0.10
N LEU A 82 11.89 -1.06 -0.51
CA LEU A 82 12.13 -1.12 -1.95
C LEU A 82 10.83 -1.59 -2.60
N GLU A 83 10.31 -0.80 -3.54
CA GLU A 83 9.25 -1.28 -4.42
C GLU A 83 9.83 -2.37 -5.32
N PRO A 84 9.20 -3.55 -5.42
CA PRO A 84 9.66 -4.58 -6.34
C PRO A 84 9.52 -4.06 -7.78
N GLU A 85 10.63 -4.03 -8.51
CA GLU A 85 10.66 -3.67 -9.93
C GLU A 85 11.22 -4.83 -10.76
N ILE A 86 10.58 -5.11 -11.90
CA ILE A 86 11.15 -6.00 -12.91
C ILE A 86 11.96 -5.15 -13.87
N ARG A 87 13.28 -5.32 -13.83
CA ARG A 87 14.21 -4.59 -14.71
C ARG A 87 14.53 -5.42 -15.94
N LEU A 88 14.22 -4.89 -17.11
CA LEU A 88 14.53 -5.50 -18.40
C LEU A 88 15.79 -4.87 -18.99
N GLU A 89 16.82 -5.68 -19.20
CA GLU A 89 18.07 -5.27 -19.85
C GLU A 89 18.17 -5.91 -21.23
N PHE A 90 18.33 -5.08 -22.27
CA PHE A 90 18.40 -5.53 -23.66
C PHE A 90 19.82 -5.39 -24.19
N ASP A 91 20.28 -6.41 -24.93
CA ASP A 91 21.50 -6.33 -25.74
C ASP A 91 21.16 -5.70 -27.11
N PRO A 92 21.63 -4.47 -27.40
CA PRO A 92 21.27 -3.75 -28.61
C PRO A 92 21.73 -4.44 -29.90
N ASP A 93 22.86 -5.16 -29.86
CA ASP A 93 23.40 -5.85 -31.04
C ASP A 93 22.53 -7.07 -31.38
N ARG A 94 22.05 -7.79 -30.35
CA ARG A 94 21.12 -8.91 -30.53
C ARG A 94 19.76 -8.43 -31.02
N VAL A 95 19.19 -7.38 -30.42
CA VAL A 95 17.91 -6.79 -30.85
C VAL A 95 17.97 -6.37 -32.33
N ALA A 96 19.05 -5.69 -32.72
CA ALA A 96 19.27 -5.29 -34.11
C ALA A 96 19.43 -6.49 -35.06
N SER A 97 20.05 -7.59 -34.60
CA SER A 97 20.21 -8.81 -35.42
C SER A 97 18.89 -9.52 -35.74
N TYR A 98 17.88 -9.36 -34.87
CA TYR A 98 16.51 -9.84 -35.11
C TYR A 98 15.65 -8.81 -35.85
N ASN A 99 16.23 -7.69 -36.27
CA ASN A 99 15.54 -6.62 -36.99
C ASN A 99 14.37 -6.00 -36.20
N LEU A 100 14.45 -6.09 -34.87
CA LEU A 100 13.49 -5.55 -33.91
C LEU A 100 13.98 -4.21 -33.35
N THR A 101 13.06 -3.43 -32.79
CA THR A 101 13.36 -2.20 -32.06
C THR A 101 12.91 -2.30 -30.60
N ILE A 102 13.61 -1.62 -29.69
CA ILE A 102 13.25 -1.58 -28.27
C ILE A 102 11.79 -1.12 -28.07
N PRO A 103 11.27 -0.10 -28.79
CA PRO A 103 9.86 0.29 -28.70
C PRO A 103 8.86 -0.80 -29.10
N GLU A 104 9.19 -1.66 -30.07
CA GLU A 104 8.32 -2.79 -30.47
C GLU A 104 8.26 -3.85 -29.37
N ILE A 105 9.39 -4.15 -28.72
CA ILE A 105 9.45 -5.07 -27.58
C ILE A 105 8.65 -4.49 -26.40
N LEU A 106 8.82 -3.21 -26.11
CA LEU A 106 8.09 -2.53 -25.02
C LEU A 106 6.58 -2.44 -25.27
N ALA A 107 6.13 -2.47 -26.53
CA ALA A 107 4.71 -2.47 -26.88
C ALA A 107 4.03 -3.84 -26.67
N LEU A 108 4.80 -4.93 -26.65
CA LEU A 108 4.31 -6.30 -26.40
C LEU A 108 4.09 -6.61 -24.92
N ILE A 109 4.79 -5.90 -24.02
CA ILE A 109 4.69 -6.13 -22.57
C ILE A 109 3.29 -5.79 -22.02
N PRO A 110 2.67 -4.62 -22.35
CA PRO A 110 1.35 -4.29 -21.84
C PRO A 110 0.22 -5.09 -22.49
N SER A 111 0.39 -5.59 -23.73
CA SER A 111 -0.66 -6.33 -24.44
C SER A 111 -0.86 -7.75 -23.92
N GLU A 112 0.18 -8.34 -23.33
CA GLU A 112 0.11 -9.62 -22.63
C GLU A 112 -0.18 -9.44 -21.12
N ASN A 113 0.12 -8.28 -20.54
CA ASN A 113 -0.18 -7.93 -19.14
C ASN A 113 -1.63 -7.41 -18.95
N VAL A 114 -2.61 -8.02 -19.61
CA VAL A 114 -4.02 -7.62 -19.54
C VAL A 114 -4.85 -8.74 -18.92
N ASN A 115 -5.49 -8.44 -17.79
CA ASN A 115 -6.40 -9.34 -17.09
C ASN A 115 -7.71 -9.52 -17.90
N ILE A 116 -7.68 -10.38 -18.92
CA ILE A 116 -8.84 -10.62 -19.79
C ILE A 116 -9.76 -11.65 -19.13
N SER A 117 -10.97 -11.22 -18.80
CA SER A 117 -12.05 -12.12 -18.40
C SER A 117 -12.53 -12.86 -19.66
N ALA A 118 -12.23 -14.15 -19.77
CA ALA A 118 -12.50 -14.95 -20.98
C ALA A 118 -14.01 -15.27 -21.20
N GLY A 119 -14.89 -14.71 -20.36
CA GLY A 119 -16.31 -15.02 -20.34
C GLY A 119 -16.64 -16.35 -19.66
N GLY A 120 -17.93 -16.63 -19.50
CA GLY A 120 -18.41 -17.86 -18.88
C GLY A 120 -18.57 -18.99 -19.90
N LEU A 121 -18.05 -20.18 -19.61
CA LEU A 121 -18.39 -21.40 -20.33
C LEU A 121 -19.72 -21.93 -19.77
N GLU A 122 -20.75 -22.01 -20.63
CA GLU A 122 -22.06 -22.56 -20.28
C GLU A 122 -22.21 -23.94 -20.94
N THR A 123 -22.25 -25.00 -20.13
CA THR A 123 -22.67 -26.35 -20.50
C THR A 123 -23.94 -26.67 -19.73
N GLU A 124 -24.82 -27.54 -20.26
CA GLU A 124 -26.13 -27.84 -19.67
C GLU A 124 -26.08 -27.99 -18.13
N GLY A 125 -26.53 -26.94 -17.44
CA GLY A 125 -26.67 -26.88 -15.98
C GLY A 125 -25.54 -26.23 -15.18
N THR A 126 -24.39 -25.87 -15.77
CA THR A 126 -23.26 -25.27 -15.00
C THR A 126 -22.57 -24.13 -15.77
N LYS A 127 -22.45 -22.96 -15.10
CA LYS A 127 -21.66 -21.81 -15.57
C LYS A 127 -20.29 -21.80 -14.89
N PHE A 128 -19.22 -21.83 -15.69
CA PHE A 128 -17.86 -21.64 -15.21
C PHE A 128 -17.33 -20.28 -15.64
N ASN A 129 -16.96 -19.42 -14.69
CA ASN A 129 -16.22 -18.19 -15.00
C ASN A 129 -14.73 -18.53 -15.12
N VAL A 130 -14.18 -18.41 -16.32
CA VAL A 130 -12.74 -18.64 -16.56
C VAL A 130 -12.03 -17.28 -16.56
N ARG A 131 -11.10 -17.11 -15.63
CA ARG A 131 -10.18 -15.97 -15.57
C ARG A 131 -8.78 -16.47 -15.87
N ILE A 132 -8.10 -15.83 -16.81
CA ILE A 132 -6.67 -16.06 -17.06
C ILE A 132 -5.95 -14.88 -16.43
N PRO A 133 -5.27 -15.05 -15.28
CA PRO A 133 -4.41 -14.00 -14.75
C PRO A 133 -3.21 -13.84 -15.70
N ALA A 134 -3.00 -12.63 -16.21
CA ALA A 134 -1.82 -12.27 -16.97
C ALA A 134 -1.20 -11.05 -16.30
N GLU A 135 -0.56 -11.30 -15.16
CA GLU A 135 0.33 -10.36 -14.49
C GLU A 135 1.71 -11.02 -14.47
N PHE A 136 2.75 -10.34 -14.95
CA PHE A 136 4.12 -10.82 -14.81
C PHE A 136 4.50 -10.75 -13.32
N VAL A 137 4.58 -11.90 -12.67
CA VAL A 137 4.96 -12.05 -11.26
C VAL A 137 6.46 -12.36 -11.15
N THR A 138 7.06 -12.92 -12.20
CA THR A 138 8.46 -13.36 -12.18
C THR A 138 9.25 -12.94 -13.43
N PRO A 139 10.57 -12.72 -13.33
CA PRO A 139 11.43 -12.43 -14.48
C PRO A 139 11.38 -13.52 -15.57
N GLU A 140 11.24 -14.78 -15.17
CA GLU A 140 11.19 -15.94 -16.07
C GLU A 140 9.96 -15.91 -16.99
N GLU A 141 8.85 -15.33 -16.54
CA GLU A 141 7.65 -15.18 -17.38
C GLU A 141 7.89 -14.20 -18.54
N VAL A 142 8.80 -13.23 -18.37
CA VAL A 142 9.17 -12.28 -19.43
C VAL A 142 10.08 -12.95 -20.49
N ASP A 143 10.94 -13.88 -20.09
CA ASP A 143 11.83 -14.62 -21.01
C ASP A 143 11.07 -15.49 -22.02
N HIS A 144 9.83 -15.87 -21.69
CA HIS A 144 8.96 -16.66 -22.55
C HIS A 144 8.07 -15.81 -23.48
N LEU A 145 8.21 -14.48 -23.45
CA LEU A 145 7.47 -13.59 -24.33
C LEU A 145 7.83 -13.86 -25.80
N LEU A 146 6.83 -14.23 -26.60
CA LEU A 146 6.99 -14.42 -28.03
C LEU A 146 7.08 -13.06 -28.73
N LEU A 147 8.27 -12.73 -29.24
CA LEU A 147 8.51 -11.56 -30.07
C LEU A 147 8.20 -11.94 -31.53
N THR A 148 6.94 -11.75 -31.95
CA THR A 148 6.48 -11.97 -33.35
C THR A 148 6.39 -10.70 -34.15
#